data_AF-W6ZKP5-F1
#
_entry.id   AF-W6ZKP5-F1
#
_cell.length_a   1.000
_cell.length_b   1.000
_cell.length_c   1.000
_cell.angle_alpha   90.00
_cell.angle_beta   90.00
_cell.angle_gamma   90.00
#
_symmetry.space_group_name_H-M   'P 1'
#
loop_
_entity.id
_entity.type
_entity.pdbx_description
1 polymer ?
#
loop_
_entity_poly.entity_id
_entity_poly.type
_entity_poly.pdbx_seq_one_letter_code
_entity_poly.pdbx_strand_id
1 'polypeptide(L)'
;MLSQIRTNIQSWWQQTPLPTNTAPPSFQKWHIFDQDQWISFVSDGNSQPDIKHQLAGSFRLVTWNVNADALSPKSRISALLEVIKTTGAVNVIFLQEVSKDALTALLEEPWIQKIAPSGEPPLPSRFGRDALCCDLILNSSSKHIPDKSPLQIRLINVHLDSLPINPSLRPHQLSICTSYLSTAGRGIIGGDFNPVLPEDDGLVYANYLIDAWECIHPNDAGHTWGVYGEHVFPPNRFDKVTLFNLTPSAMGILRTSEVESHGEKMSAGGTKLAEKVQFSDHFGVWCEVRWEENRAQSE
;
A
#
# COMPACT_ATOMS: atom_id res chain seq x y z
N MET A 1 27.45 8.18 29.80
CA MET A 1 26.06 7.72 30.03
C MET A 1 25.24 7.85 28.73
N LEU A 2 25.78 7.40 27.59
CA LEU A 2 25.15 7.50 26.25
C LEU A 2 25.24 6.17 25.47
N SER A 3 25.57 5.06 26.14
CA SER A 3 25.80 3.75 25.50
C SER A 3 24.67 2.73 25.68
N GLN A 4 23.64 3.05 26.47
CA GLN A 4 22.56 2.08 26.78
C GLN A 4 21.33 2.15 25.86
N ILE A 5 21.22 3.16 25.00
CA ILE A 5 20.10 3.28 24.04
C ILE A 5 20.45 2.61 22.70
N ARG A 6 21.74 2.52 22.34
CA ARG A 6 22.20 1.87 21.09
C ARG A 6 22.00 0.35 21.07
N THR A 7 22.00 -0.30 22.23
CA THR A 7 21.99 -1.76 22.34
C THR A 7 20.59 -2.36 22.19
N ASN A 8 19.54 -1.66 22.63
CA ASN A 8 18.16 -2.17 22.58
C ASN A 8 17.60 -2.22 21.15
N ILE A 9 18.03 -1.29 20.30
CA ILE A 9 17.61 -1.27 18.89
C ILE A 9 18.30 -2.44 18.16
N GLN A 10 19.62 -2.61 18.29
CA GLN A 10 20.35 -3.74 17.70
C GLN A 10 19.86 -5.12 18.14
N SER A 11 19.46 -5.28 19.41
CA SER A 11 18.85 -6.55 19.86
C SER A 11 17.49 -6.79 19.23
N TRP A 12 16.67 -5.75 19.00
CA TRP A 12 15.37 -5.88 18.32
C TRP A 12 15.54 -6.40 16.88
N TRP A 13 16.52 -5.87 16.13
CA TRP A 13 16.83 -6.31 14.75
C TRP A 13 17.32 -7.77 14.63
N GLN A 14 17.97 -8.32 15.67
CA GLN A 14 18.52 -9.68 15.65
C GLN A 14 17.65 -10.71 16.39
N GLN A 15 16.71 -10.27 17.23
CA GLN A 15 15.98 -11.15 18.15
C GLN A 15 14.48 -11.24 17.91
N THR A 16 13.90 -10.54 16.92
CA THR A 16 12.51 -10.80 16.52
C THR A 16 12.44 -12.25 16.00
N PRO A 17 11.84 -13.19 16.75
CA PRO A 17 11.77 -14.58 16.32
C PRO A 17 10.89 -14.59 15.08
N LEU A 18 11.39 -15.14 13.97
CA LEU A 18 10.55 -15.39 12.81
C LEU A 18 9.36 -16.24 13.26
N PRO A 19 8.11 -15.88 12.94
CA PRO A 19 6.98 -16.75 13.19
C PRO A 19 7.26 -18.14 12.61
N THR A 20 7.38 -19.14 13.47
CA THR A 20 7.69 -20.53 13.10
C THR A 20 6.50 -21.27 12.49
N ASN A 21 5.38 -20.58 12.33
CA ASN A 21 4.12 -21.19 11.96
C ASN A 21 3.79 -20.87 10.50
N THR A 22 4.08 -21.81 9.61
CA THR A 22 3.46 -21.86 8.28
C THR A 22 2.01 -22.28 8.47
N ALA A 23 1.16 -21.34 8.89
CA ALA A 23 -0.28 -21.56 8.82
C ALA A 23 -0.63 -21.83 7.35
N PRO A 24 -1.43 -22.86 7.05
CA PRO A 24 -1.88 -23.09 5.68
C PRO A 24 -2.66 -21.84 5.20
N PRO A 25 -2.53 -21.47 3.92
CA PRO A 25 -3.17 -20.29 3.38
C PRO A 25 -4.67 -20.35 3.58
N SER A 26 -5.26 -19.32 4.21
CA SER A 26 -6.71 -19.21 4.35
C SER A 26 -7.28 -18.39 3.22
N PHE A 27 -7.95 -19.05 2.27
CA PHE A 27 -8.66 -18.35 1.20
C PHE A 27 -9.94 -17.72 1.77
N GLN A 28 -9.95 -16.39 1.87
CA GLN A 28 -11.17 -15.65 2.15
C GLN A 28 -12.03 -15.53 0.89
N LYS A 29 -13.35 -15.43 1.08
CA LYS A 29 -14.28 -15.20 -0.04
C LYS A 29 -14.03 -13.82 -0.63
N TRP A 30 -14.30 -13.65 -1.93
CA TRP A 30 -14.42 -12.32 -2.49
C TRP A 30 -15.53 -11.57 -1.78
N HIS A 31 -15.40 -10.26 -1.66
CA HIS A 31 -16.46 -9.44 -1.13
C HIS A 31 -16.76 -8.31 -2.10
N ILE A 32 -18.02 -7.92 -2.09
CA ILE A 32 -18.53 -6.83 -2.90
C ILE A 32 -19.15 -5.84 -1.93
N PHE A 33 -18.93 -4.56 -2.19
CA PHE A 33 -19.60 -3.51 -1.47
C PHE A 33 -20.94 -3.18 -2.11
N ASP A 34 -22.04 -3.56 -1.50
CA ASP A 34 -23.37 -3.21 -1.96
C ASP A 34 -24.20 -2.64 -0.80
N GLN A 35 -25.06 -1.66 -1.08
CA GLN A 35 -25.98 -1.04 -0.10
C GLN A 35 -25.31 -0.69 1.25
N ASP A 36 -24.15 -0.05 1.20
CA ASP A 36 -23.36 0.36 2.37
C ASP A 36 -22.77 -0.78 3.23
N GLN A 37 -22.67 -1.99 2.70
CA GLN A 37 -22.10 -3.15 3.39
C GLN A 37 -21.20 -4.00 2.50
N TRP A 38 -20.19 -4.64 3.10
CA TRP A 38 -19.41 -5.68 2.43
C TRP A 38 -20.12 -7.02 2.57
N ILE A 39 -20.52 -7.58 1.44
CA ILE A 39 -21.17 -8.90 1.34
C ILE A 39 -20.21 -9.89 0.69
N SER A 40 -20.12 -11.10 1.25
CA SER A 40 -19.32 -12.16 0.64
C SER A 40 -19.94 -12.57 -0.70
N PHE A 41 -19.14 -12.55 -1.75
CA PHE A 41 -19.51 -12.84 -3.12
C PHE A 41 -18.82 -14.12 -3.60
N VAL A 42 -19.58 -14.99 -4.25
CA VAL A 42 -19.07 -16.14 -5.01
C VAL A 42 -19.47 -15.88 -6.46
N SER A 43 -18.48 -15.84 -7.35
CA SER A 43 -18.70 -15.56 -8.77
C SER A 43 -19.39 -16.73 -9.46
N ASP A 44 -20.72 -16.82 -9.34
CA ASP A 44 -21.53 -17.80 -10.08
C ASP A 44 -21.79 -17.32 -11.52
N GLY A 45 -20.76 -16.88 -12.25
CA GLY A 45 -20.76 -16.61 -13.70
C GLY A 45 -21.77 -15.61 -14.29
N ASN A 46 -22.81 -15.19 -13.57
CA ASN A 46 -24.01 -14.55 -14.11
C ASN A 46 -24.54 -13.36 -13.30
N SER A 47 -23.88 -13.00 -12.20
CA SER A 47 -24.36 -11.93 -11.32
C SER A 47 -23.19 -11.03 -10.90
N GLN A 48 -22.81 -10.06 -11.74
CA GLN A 48 -21.97 -8.96 -11.27
C GLN A 48 -22.88 -7.91 -10.60
N PRO A 49 -22.70 -7.62 -9.31
CA PRO A 49 -23.45 -6.57 -8.65
C PRO A 49 -23.00 -5.19 -9.10
N ASP A 50 -23.94 -4.27 -9.00
CA ASP A 50 -24.01 -3.01 -9.72
C ASP A 50 -23.20 -1.90 -9.00
N ILE A 51 -21.94 -2.16 -8.61
CA ILE A 51 -21.06 -1.16 -8.00
C ILE A 51 -20.60 -0.18 -9.07
N LYS A 52 -21.24 0.99 -9.11
CA LYS A 52 -21.04 2.03 -10.13
C LYS A 52 -20.00 3.05 -9.67
N HIS A 53 -18.74 2.88 -10.04
CA HIS A 53 -17.75 3.97 -9.98
C HIS A 53 -17.68 4.68 -11.34
N GLN A 54 -18.06 5.97 -11.38
CA GLN A 54 -17.94 6.82 -12.57
C GLN A 54 -16.56 7.50 -12.58
N LEU A 55 -15.51 6.76 -12.94
CA LEU A 55 -14.18 7.33 -13.13
C LEU A 55 -13.91 7.54 -14.63
N ALA A 56 -13.53 8.75 -15.02
CA ALA A 56 -13.37 9.17 -16.40
C ALA A 56 -11.93 8.95 -16.90
N GLY A 57 -11.54 7.69 -17.12
CA GLY A 57 -10.25 7.34 -17.74
C GLY A 57 -9.02 7.48 -16.82
N SER A 58 -9.16 8.01 -15.61
CA SER A 58 -8.10 8.04 -14.60
C SER A 58 -8.62 7.94 -13.16
N PHE A 59 -7.72 7.56 -12.24
CA PHE A 59 -7.92 7.74 -10.80
C PHE A 59 -6.58 7.96 -10.10
N ARG A 60 -6.65 8.51 -8.88
CA ARG A 60 -5.49 8.71 -8.02
C ARG A 60 -5.43 7.69 -6.90
N LEU A 61 -4.27 7.05 -6.79
CA LEU A 61 -3.91 6.14 -5.71
C LEU A 61 -2.88 6.80 -4.78
N VAL A 62 -3.01 6.57 -3.48
CA VAL A 62 -1.98 6.84 -2.47
C VAL A 62 -1.54 5.51 -1.86
N THR A 63 -0.24 5.34 -1.60
CA THR A 63 0.26 4.27 -0.74
C THR A 63 1.16 4.82 0.37
N TRP A 64 1.02 4.28 1.59
CA TRP A 64 1.78 4.74 2.75
C TRP A 64 1.90 3.66 3.86
N ASN A 65 3.13 3.33 4.27
CA ASN A 65 3.38 2.59 5.51
C ASN A 65 3.17 3.52 6.73
N VAL A 66 2.31 3.11 7.67
CA VAL A 66 1.87 3.95 8.80
C VAL A 66 2.48 3.59 10.15
N ASN A 67 3.46 2.69 10.18
CA ASN A 67 4.24 2.31 11.36
C ASN A 67 3.38 1.84 12.54
N ALA A 68 2.98 0.57 12.53
CA ALA A 68 1.98 -0.01 13.45
C ALA A 68 2.38 0.12 14.92
N ASP A 69 3.68 0.03 15.19
CA ASP A 69 4.25 -0.07 16.53
C ASP A 69 4.45 1.32 17.17
N ALA A 70 4.18 2.39 16.44
CA ALA A 70 4.39 3.74 16.92
C ALA A 70 3.27 4.21 17.87
N LEU A 71 3.66 4.96 18.92
CA LEU A 71 2.73 5.55 19.88
C LEU A 71 1.81 6.60 19.23
N SER A 72 0.65 6.83 19.85
CA SER A 72 -0.37 7.79 19.40
C SER A 72 -0.98 7.48 18.01
N PRO A 73 -1.46 6.26 17.73
CA PRO A 73 -1.96 5.87 16.41
C PRO A 73 -3.08 6.77 15.87
N LYS A 74 -4.00 7.23 16.73
CA LYS A 74 -5.08 8.15 16.32
C LYS A 74 -4.56 9.50 15.82
N SER A 75 -3.60 10.11 16.52
CA SER A 75 -3.00 11.38 16.11
C SER A 75 -2.22 11.22 14.80
N ARG A 76 -1.52 10.08 14.63
CA ARG A 76 -0.79 9.75 13.41
C ARG A 76 -1.71 9.60 12.20
N ILE A 77 -2.81 8.85 12.35
CA ILE A 77 -3.83 8.71 11.30
C ILE A 77 -4.47 10.06 10.97
N SER A 78 -4.79 10.88 11.96
CA SER A 78 -5.36 12.22 11.73
C SER A 78 -4.43 13.08 10.86
N ALA A 79 -3.13 13.11 11.20
CA ALA A 79 -2.13 13.85 10.44
C ALA A 79 -1.93 13.29 9.02
N LEU A 80 -1.87 11.97 8.86
CA LEU A 80 -1.80 11.31 7.56
C LEU A 80 -2.99 11.71 6.67
N LEU A 81 -4.19 11.65 7.20
CA LEU A 81 -5.40 11.97 6.44
C LEU A 81 -5.50 13.46 6.08
N GLU A 82 -4.94 14.35 6.91
CA GLU A 82 -4.79 15.77 6.58
C GLU A 82 -3.86 15.96 5.37
N VAL A 83 -2.72 15.26 5.33
CA VAL A 83 -1.81 15.29 4.16
C VAL A 83 -2.53 14.76 2.91
N ILE A 84 -3.27 13.66 3.02
CA ILE A 84 -4.02 13.11 1.89
C ILE A 84 -5.09 14.10 1.39
N LYS A 85 -5.86 14.71 2.29
CA LYS A 85 -6.90 15.71 1.95
C LYS A 85 -6.32 16.90 1.19
N THR A 86 -5.14 17.38 1.58
CA THR A 86 -4.47 18.53 0.93
C THR A 86 -3.82 18.18 -0.41
N THR A 87 -3.59 16.91 -0.70
CA THR A 87 -3.01 16.42 -1.96
C THR A 87 -4.01 16.45 -3.14
N GLY A 88 -5.31 16.57 -2.84
CA GLY A 88 -6.39 16.60 -3.83
C GLY A 88 -7.30 15.37 -3.76
N ALA A 89 -8.13 15.16 -4.77
CA ALA A 89 -9.06 14.04 -4.80
C ALA A 89 -8.28 12.72 -4.93
N VAL A 90 -8.34 11.88 -3.89
CA VAL A 90 -7.77 10.53 -3.86
C VAL A 90 -8.90 9.51 -3.92
N ASN A 91 -8.76 8.51 -4.78
CA ASN A 91 -9.78 7.48 -5.01
C ASN A 91 -9.46 6.17 -4.29
N VAL A 92 -8.17 5.82 -4.19
CA VAL A 92 -7.69 4.58 -3.58
C VAL A 92 -6.56 4.89 -2.61
N ILE A 93 -6.58 4.28 -1.43
CA ILE A 93 -5.52 4.39 -0.42
C ILE A 93 -5.08 2.98 -0.05
N PHE A 94 -3.78 2.72 -0.20
CA PHE A 94 -3.09 1.53 0.28
C PHE A 94 -2.32 1.89 1.54
N LEU A 95 -2.58 1.18 2.63
CA LEU A 95 -1.85 1.37 3.87
C LEU A 95 -1.16 0.07 4.27
N GLN A 96 0.06 0.18 4.78
CA GLN A 96 0.82 -0.92 5.37
C GLN A 96 1.03 -0.64 6.85
N GLU A 97 1.20 -1.69 7.66
CA GLU A 97 1.38 -1.57 9.12
C GLU A 97 0.26 -0.80 9.83
N VAL A 98 -0.99 -1.13 9.51
CA VAL A 98 -2.14 -0.55 10.20
C VAL A 98 -2.42 -1.34 11.49
N SER A 99 -2.17 -0.72 12.65
CA SER A 99 -2.57 -1.29 13.95
C SER A 99 -4.09 -1.28 14.13
N LYS A 100 -4.61 -2.04 15.12
CA LYS A 100 -6.06 -2.06 15.42
C LYS A 100 -6.60 -0.67 15.76
N ASP A 101 -5.86 0.09 16.57
CA ASP A 101 -6.25 1.45 16.97
C ASP A 101 -6.18 2.43 15.79
N ALA A 102 -5.19 2.27 14.90
CA ALA A 102 -5.12 3.04 13.66
C ALA A 102 -6.29 2.72 12.74
N LEU A 103 -6.67 1.44 12.61
CA LEU A 103 -7.85 1.02 11.85
C LEU A 103 -9.14 1.62 12.43
N THR A 104 -9.30 1.61 13.75
CA THR A 104 -10.45 2.26 14.41
C THR A 104 -10.47 3.76 14.09
N ALA A 105 -9.34 4.46 14.17
CA ALA A 105 -9.26 5.87 13.82
C ALA A 105 -9.59 6.14 12.33
N LEU A 106 -9.17 5.26 11.42
CA LEU A 106 -9.53 5.35 9.99
C LEU A 106 -11.03 5.20 9.76
N LEU A 107 -11.68 4.28 10.49
CA LEU A 107 -13.12 4.01 10.38
C LEU A 107 -13.99 5.12 10.99
N GLU A 108 -13.44 5.97 11.86
CA GLU A 108 -14.14 7.14 12.40
C GLU A 108 -14.26 8.29 11.38
N GLU A 109 -13.49 8.27 10.29
CA GLU A 109 -13.42 9.37 9.33
C GLU A 109 -14.53 9.27 8.27
N PRO A 110 -15.49 10.22 8.20
CA PRO A 110 -16.70 10.06 7.39
C PRO A 110 -16.48 9.91 5.88
N TRP A 111 -15.35 10.41 5.37
CA TRP A 111 -15.01 10.35 3.95
C TRP A 111 -14.24 9.07 3.60
N ILE A 112 -13.76 8.31 4.59
CA ILE A 112 -13.28 6.94 4.39
C ILE A 112 -14.51 6.07 4.26
N GLN A 113 -15.02 6.02 3.03
CA GLN A 113 -16.32 5.42 2.76
C GLN A 113 -16.30 3.91 3.03
N LYS A 114 -15.19 3.22 2.69
CA LYS A 114 -15.15 1.76 2.53
C LYS A 114 -13.72 1.22 2.68
N ILE A 115 -13.55 0.16 3.46
CA ILE A 115 -12.30 -0.61 3.52
C ILE A 115 -12.55 -1.96 2.87
N ALA A 116 -11.83 -2.29 1.80
CA ALA A 116 -11.93 -3.61 1.19
C ALA A 116 -11.53 -4.69 2.21
N PRO A 117 -12.38 -5.69 2.49
CA PRO A 117 -11.99 -6.82 3.32
C PRO A 117 -10.83 -7.57 2.66
N SER A 118 -9.98 -8.16 3.48
CA SER A 118 -8.81 -8.92 3.04
C SER A 118 -9.22 -10.15 2.22
N GLY A 119 -8.94 -10.11 0.93
CA GLY A 119 -8.95 -11.27 0.03
C GLY A 119 -7.54 -11.45 -0.52
N GLU A 120 -6.88 -12.53 -0.11
CA GLU A 120 -5.43 -12.70 -0.23
C GLU A 120 -5.04 -13.67 -1.36
N PRO A 121 -3.99 -13.36 -2.14
CA PRO A 121 -2.96 -14.34 -2.45
C PRO A 121 -2.14 -14.58 -1.17
N PRO A 122 -2.04 -15.82 -0.66
CA PRO A 122 -1.08 -16.12 0.38
C PRO A 122 0.33 -15.89 -0.15
N LEU A 123 1.10 -15.04 0.54
CA LEU A 123 2.48 -14.81 0.17
C LEU A 123 3.39 -15.75 0.98
N PRO A 124 4.39 -16.39 0.35
CA PRO A 124 5.48 -16.99 1.10
C PRO A 124 6.19 -15.86 1.84
N SER A 125 6.12 -15.84 3.16
CA SER A 125 6.65 -14.74 3.97
C SER A 125 7.28 -15.23 5.26
N ARG A 126 8.43 -14.65 5.62
CA ARG A 126 9.07 -14.83 6.93
C ARG A 126 8.46 -13.95 8.01
N PHE A 127 7.68 -12.94 7.64
CA PHE A 127 7.09 -11.95 8.54
C PHE A 127 5.55 -12.05 8.60
N GLY A 128 4.97 -13.12 8.04
CA GLY A 128 3.52 -13.27 7.94
C GLY A 128 2.87 -12.14 7.13
N ARG A 129 3.55 -11.69 6.07
CA ARG A 129 3.03 -10.67 5.15
C ARG A 129 1.99 -11.29 4.23
N ASP A 130 0.93 -10.53 3.99
CA ASP A 130 -0.12 -10.83 3.05
C ASP A 130 -0.22 -9.73 1.99
N ALA A 131 -0.93 -10.02 0.90
CA ALA A 131 -1.31 -9.04 -0.10
C ALA A 131 -2.82 -8.82 -0.06
N LEU A 132 -3.27 -7.56 0.02
CA LEU A 132 -4.69 -7.23 -0.05
C LEU A 132 -5.08 -6.98 -1.50
N CYS A 133 -5.87 -7.89 -2.07
CA CYS A 133 -6.34 -7.80 -3.45
C CYS A 133 -7.81 -7.38 -3.50
N CYS A 134 -8.12 -6.39 -4.34
CA CYS A 134 -9.49 -6.03 -4.69
C CYS A 134 -9.60 -5.66 -6.17
N ASP A 135 -10.81 -5.74 -6.71
CA ASP A 135 -11.06 -5.34 -8.10
C ASP A 135 -11.92 -4.08 -8.12
N LEU A 136 -11.46 -3.08 -8.87
CA LEU A 136 -12.22 -1.89 -9.22
C LEU A 136 -12.97 -2.17 -10.53
N ILE A 137 -14.30 -2.15 -10.47
CA ILE A 137 -15.17 -2.36 -11.62
C ILE A 137 -15.72 -1.00 -12.09
N LEU A 138 -15.43 -0.65 -13.35
CA LEU A 138 -15.79 0.63 -13.96
C LEU A 138 -16.69 0.41 -15.18
N ASN A 139 -17.81 1.14 -15.23
CA ASN A 139 -18.68 1.12 -16.40
C ASN A 139 -18.11 2.03 -17.49
N SER A 140 -18.09 1.54 -18.73
CA SER A 140 -17.74 2.34 -19.90
C SER A 140 -18.73 3.50 -20.07
N SER A 141 -18.25 4.74 -20.12
CA SER A 141 -19.09 5.94 -20.30
C SER A 141 -19.74 6.05 -21.69
N SER A 142 -19.40 5.17 -22.63
CA SER A 142 -19.98 5.19 -23.97
C SER A 142 -21.40 4.63 -24.00
N LYS A 143 -22.40 5.52 -24.05
CA LYS A 143 -23.83 5.21 -24.23
C LYS A 143 -24.18 4.57 -25.59
N HIS A 144 -23.21 4.35 -26.47
CA HIS A 144 -23.45 3.97 -27.87
C HIS A 144 -23.09 2.52 -28.23
N ILE A 145 -22.60 1.70 -27.30
CA ILE A 145 -22.31 0.28 -27.57
C ILE A 145 -22.96 -0.58 -26.47
N PRO A 146 -24.07 -1.28 -26.74
CA PRO A 146 -24.86 -2.02 -25.76
C PRO A 146 -24.16 -3.20 -25.07
N ASP A 147 -22.96 -3.61 -25.49
CA ASP A 147 -22.33 -4.89 -25.12
C ASP A 147 -20.89 -4.77 -24.59
N LYS A 148 -20.44 -3.58 -24.14
CA LYS A 148 -19.08 -3.46 -23.59
C LYS A 148 -19.06 -3.99 -22.16
N SER A 149 -18.34 -5.09 -21.92
CA SER A 149 -18.08 -5.58 -20.57
C SER A 149 -17.46 -4.48 -19.69
N PRO A 150 -17.81 -4.45 -18.38
CA PRO A 150 -17.25 -3.45 -17.48
C PRO A 150 -15.74 -3.62 -17.40
N LEU A 151 -15.04 -2.51 -17.28
CA LEU A 151 -13.58 -2.51 -17.13
C LEU A 151 -13.24 -2.95 -15.71
N GLN A 152 -12.46 -4.02 -15.59
CA GLN A 152 -11.89 -4.50 -14.33
C GLN A 152 -10.44 -4.02 -14.22
N ILE A 153 -10.11 -3.40 -13.08
CA ILE A 153 -8.74 -3.04 -12.71
C ILE A 153 -8.44 -3.73 -11.39
N ARG A 154 -7.48 -4.65 -11.37
CA ARG A 154 -7.05 -5.31 -10.14
C ARG A 154 -6.09 -4.43 -9.34
N LEU A 155 -6.33 -4.34 -8.05
CA LEU A 155 -5.59 -3.52 -7.10
C LEU A 155 -4.98 -4.46 -6.05
N ILE A 156 -3.66 -4.42 -5.87
CA ILE A 156 -2.95 -5.24 -4.90
C ILE A 156 -2.10 -4.34 -4.01
N ASN A 157 -2.44 -4.27 -2.72
CA ASN A 157 -1.63 -3.63 -1.71
C ASN A 157 -0.66 -4.67 -1.11
N VAL A 158 0.63 -4.34 -1.06
CA VAL A 158 1.67 -5.23 -0.52
C VAL A 158 2.48 -4.59 0.60
N HIS A 159 2.96 -5.42 1.51
CA HIS A 159 4.12 -5.13 2.33
C HIS A 159 5.05 -6.34 2.17
N LEU A 160 6.06 -6.25 1.30
CA LEU A 160 6.96 -7.38 1.01
C LEU A 160 7.91 -7.66 2.19
N ASP A 161 8.53 -8.84 2.20
CA ASP A 161 9.43 -9.27 3.28
C ASP A 161 10.53 -8.23 3.54
N SER A 162 10.68 -7.89 4.82
CA SER A 162 11.66 -6.92 5.29
C SER A 162 13.04 -7.57 5.48
N LEU A 163 14.06 -6.76 5.74
CA LEU A 163 15.45 -7.18 6.03
C LEU A 163 16.19 -7.89 4.86
N PRO A 164 17.54 -7.84 4.86
CA PRO A 164 18.35 -8.50 3.83
C PRO A 164 18.57 -9.99 4.14
N ILE A 165 17.48 -10.78 4.20
CA ILE A 165 17.54 -12.23 4.47
C ILE A 165 17.78 -12.99 3.16
N ASN A 166 18.78 -13.88 3.14
CA ASN A 166 19.11 -14.72 2.00
C ASN A 166 18.74 -16.20 2.24
N PRO A 167 18.03 -16.88 1.32
CA PRO A 167 17.47 -16.33 0.08
C PRO A 167 16.26 -15.41 0.36
N SER A 168 16.13 -14.36 -0.47
CA SER A 168 15.00 -13.43 -0.46
C SER A 168 13.73 -14.12 -0.93
N LEU A 169 12.60 -13.79 -0.28
CA LEU A 169 11.27 -14.21 -0.73
C LEU A 169 10.58 -13.16 -1.60
N ARG A 170 11.04 -11.90 -1.60
CA ARG A 170 10.42 -10.79 -2.35
C ARG A 170 10.22 -11.10 -3.84
N PRO A 171 11.16 -11.76 -4.56
CA PRO A 171 10.93 -12.17 -5.94
C PRO A 171 9.71 -13.08 -6.13
N HIS A 172 9.53 -14.04 -5.23
CA HIS A 172 8.39 -14.96 -5.30
C HIS A 172 7.09 -14.25 -4.90
N GLN A 173 7.14 -13.41 -3.87
CA GLN A 173 5.99 -12.61 -3.43
C GLN A 173 5.46 -11.73 -4.58
N LEU A 174 6.34 -10.96 -5.24
CA LEU A 174 5.92 -10.08 -6.34
C LEU A 174 5.45 -10.87 -7.56
N SER A 175 6.06 -12.02 -7.85
CA SER A 175 5.64 -12.88 -8.96
C SER A 175 4.22 -13.43 -8.77
N ILE A 176 3.87 -13.85 -7.56
CA ILE A 176 2.50 -14.25 -7.21
C ILE A 176 1.54 -13.09 -7.46
N CYS A 177 1.82 -11.89 -6.93
CA CYS A 177 0.97 -10.71 -7.17
C CYS A 177 0.81 -10.40 -8.67
N THR A 178 1.90 -10.52 -9.44
CA THR A 178 1.89 -10.24 -10.88
C THR A 178 1.05 -11.26 -11.67
N SER A 179 1.05 -12.53 -11.26
CA SER A 179 0.17 -13.54 -11.85
C SER A 179 -1.33 -13.21 -11.66
N TYR A 180 -1.68 -12.59 -10.53
CA TYR A 180 -3.04 -12.15 -10.25
C TYR A 180 -3.43 -10.96 -11.15
N LEU A 181 -2.51 -10.01 -11.39
CA LEU A 181 -2.72 -8.93 -12.36
C LEU A 181 -2.87 -9.47 -13.79
N SER A 182 -2.01 -10.43 -14.16
CA SER A 182 -2.04 -11.06 -15.49
C SER A 182 -3.38 -11.75 -15.76
N THR A 183 -3.92 -12.44 -14.76
CA THR A 183 -5.25 -13.08 -14.84
C THR A 183 -6.38 -12.06 -15.00
N ALA A 184 -6.26 -10.89 -14.37
CA ALA A 184 -7.22 -9.79 -14.54
C ALA A 184 -7.01 -8.99 -15.85
N GLY A 185 -5.90 -9.22 -16.55
CA GLY A 185 -5.52 -8.51 -17.77
C GLY A 185 -4.94 -7.10 -17.54
N ARG A 186 -5.20 -6.45 -16.41
CA ARG A 186 -4.60 -5.15 -16.02
C ARG A 186 -4.70 -4.91 -14.52
N GLY A 187 -3.80 -4.10 -13.98
CA GLY A 187 -3.88 -3.69 -12.58
C GLY A 187 -2.65 -3.02 -12.02
N ILE A 188 -2.64 -2.88 -10.70
CA ILE A 188 -1.66 -2.15 -9.93
C ILE A 188 -1.21 -3.02 -8.75
N ILE A 189 0.11 -3.07 -8.52
CA ILE A 189 0.67 -3.46 -7.22
C ILE A 189 1.33 -2.22 -6.62
N GLY A 190 0.90 -1.84 -5.41
CA GLY A 190 1.47 -0.71 -4.69
C GLY A 190 1.68 -1.04 -3.23
N GLY A 191 2.65 -0.38 -2.59
CA GLY A 191 2.96 -0.65 -1.19
C GLY A 191 4.43 -0.52 -0.87
N ASP A 192 4.80 -1.10 0.27
CA ASP A 192 6.19 -1.16 0.73
C ASP A 192 6.87 -2.41 0.17
N PHE A 193 7.83 -2.20 -0.73
CA PHE A 193 8.54 -3.28 -1.40
C PHE A 193 9.79 -3.75 -0.64
N ASN A 194 10.25 -3.01 0.38
CA ASN A 194 11.48 -3.31 1.13
C ASN A 194 12.68 -3.72 0.25
N PRO A 195 13.09 -2.96 -0.79
CA PRO A 195 14.22 -3.32 -1.67
C PRO A 195 15.56 -3.12 -0.95
N VAL A 196 15.95 -4.10 -0.12
CA VAL A 196 17.14 -4.03 0.75
C VAL A 196 18.28 -4.94 0.29
N LEU A 197 18.14 -5.62 -0.84
CA LEU A 197 19.18 -6.44 -1.49
C LEU A 197 19.42 -5.96 -2.93
N PRO A 198 20.64 -6.11 -3.49
CA PRO A 198 20.93 -5.71 -4.88
C PRO A 198 20.05 -6.38 -5.94
N GLU A 199 19.57 -7.59 -5.66
CA GLU A 199 18.64 -8.30 -6.55
C GLU A 199 17.25 -7.64 -6.65
N ASP A 200 16.90 -6.74 -5.73
CA ASP A 200 15.62 -6.02 -5.78
C ASP A 200 15.59 -4.91 -6.84
N ASP A 201 16.75 -4.44 -7.33
CA ASP A 201 16.84 -3.36 -8.32
C ASP A 201 16.13 -3.73 -9.63
N GLY A 202 16.24 -4.99 -10.05
CA GLY A 202 15.60 -5.51 -11.27
C GLY A 202 14.21 -6.12 -11.06
N LEU A 203 13.72 -6.13 -9.81
CA LEU A 203 12.58 -6.96 -9.41
C LEU A 203 11.27 -6.57 -10.12
N VAL A 204 11.01 -5.26 -10.28
CA VAL A 204 9.81 -4.75 -10.96
C VAL A 204 9.84 -5.13 -12.45
N TYR A 205 10.96 -4.85 -13.12
CA TYR A 205 11.15 -5.15 -14.54
C TYR A 205 11.06 -6.66 -14.84
N ALA A 206 11.66 -7.50 -13.99
CA ALA A 206 11.61 -8.95 -14.13
C ALA A 206 10.18 -9.54 -14.07
N ASN A 207 9.22 -8.77 -13.54
CA ASN A 207 7.81 -9.14 -13.48
C ASN A 207 6.97 -8.47 -14.59
N TYR A 208 7.58 -7.85 -15.61
CA TYR A 208 6.86 -7.17 -16.69
C TYR A 208 5.95 -6.03 -16.20
N LEU A 209 6.33 -5.41 -15.09
CA LEU A 209 5.63 -4.29 -14.50
C LEU A 209 6.34 -2.98 -14.87
N ILE A 210 5.57 -1.90 -14.98
CA ILE A 210 6.09 -0.54 -15.09
C ILE A 210 6.25 0.02 -13.68
N ASP A 211 7.45 0.48 -13.29
CA ASP A 211 7.63 1.30 -12.10
C ASP A 211 7.15 2.73 -12.39
N ALA A 212 6.10 3.18 -11.69
CA ALA A 212 5.51 4.49 -11.92
C ALA A 212 6.51 5.63 -11.69
N TRP A 213 7.38 5.49 -10.69
CA TRP A 213 8.32 6.54 -10.32
C TRP A 213 9.40 6.69 -11.37
N GLU A 214 9.99 5.58 -11.81
CA GLU A 214 11.03 5.60 -12.86
C GLU A 214 10.47 6.08 -14.20
N CYS A 215 9.19 5.80 -14.48
CA CYS A 215 8.52 6.28 -15.68
C CYS A 215 8.32 7.81 -15.68
N ILE A 216 7.90 8.39 -14.55
CA ILE A 216 7.60 9.83 -14.46
C ILE A 216 8.84 10.67 -14.12
N HIS A 217 9.75 10.14 -13.29
CA HIS A 217 10.92 10.82 -12.74
C HIS A 217 12.21 10.00 -12.93
N PRO A 218 12.65 9.72 -14.17
CA PRO A 218 13.76 8.78 -14.45
C PRO A 218 15.12 9.18 -13.86
N ASN A 219 15.29 10.44 -13.44
CA ASN A 219 16.54 10.96 -12.89
C ASN A 219 16.43 11.32 -11.39
N ASP A 220 15.32 10.99 -10.73
CA ASP A 220 15.13 11.23 -9.30
C ASP A 220 15.07 9.90 -8.55
N ALA A 221 15.88 9.77 -7.51
CA ALA A 221 15.92 8.57 -6.68
C ALA A 221 14.62 8.33 -5.92
N GLY A 222 13.84 9.40 -5.63
CA GLY A 222 12.51 9.29 -5.05
C GLY A 222 12.46 8.63 -3.68
N HIS A 223 13.44 8.91 -2.81
CA HIS A 223 13.54 8.26 -1.51
C HIS A 223 12.26 8.44 -0.69
N THR A 224 11.73 7.32 -0.18
CA THR A 224 10.54 7.29 0.68
C THR A 224 10.88 6.87 2.10
N TRP A 225 12.05 6.27 2.32
CA TRP A 225 12.50 5.85 3.63
C TRP A 225 13.91 6.36 3.94
N GLY A 226 14.19 6.59 5.23
CA GLY A 226 15.49 7.00 5.71
C GLY A 226 15.86 8.46 5.42
N VAL A 227 14.90 9.28 4.95
CA VAL A 227 15.15 10.63 4.42
C VAL A 227 15.75 11.60 5.45
N TYR A 228 15.47 11.39 6.74
CA TYR A 228 16.00 12.22 7.83
C TYR A 228 17.39 11.78 8.32
N GLY A 229 17.98 10.72 7.74
CA GLY A 229 19.36 10.28 8.06
C GLY A 229 19.53 9.67 9.45
N GLU A 230 18.44 9.31 10.12
CA GLU A 230 18.45 8.72 11.47
C GLU A 230 18.78 7.22 11.47
N HIS A 231 18.80 6.60 10.30
CA HIS A 231 18.93 5.16 10.13
C HIS A 231 20.35 4.74 9.70
N VAL A 232 20.71 3.49 10.02
CA VAL A 232 22.02 2.90 9.70
C VAL A 232 22.19 2.68 8.19
N PHE A 233 21.07 2.47 7.50
CA PHE A 233 21.03 2.29 6.05
C PHE A 233 20.82 3.65 5.35
N PRO A 234 21.40 3.85 4.16
CA PRO A 234 21.17 5.06 3.39
C PRO A 234 19.68 5.20 3.02
N PRO A 235 19.22 6.43 2.75
CA PRO A 235 17.87 6.64 2.22
C PRO A 235 17.61 5.78 0.98
N ASN A 236 16.39 5.27 0.83
CA ASN A 236 16.03 4.42 -0.28
C ASN A 236 14.53 4.58 -0.65
N ARG A 237 14.14 4.11 -1.83
CA ARG A 237 12.77 4.14 -2.34
C ARG A 237 12.09 2.80 -2.06
N PHE A 238 11.52 2.68 -0.86
CA PHE A 238 10.84 1.47 -0.40
C PHE A 238 9.43 1.38 -0.97
N ASP A 239 8.72 2.49 -0.98
CA ASP A 239 7.32 2.56 -1.36
C ASP A 239 7.21 2.75 -2.87
N LYS A 240 6.52 1.82 -3.55
CA LYS A 240 6.40 1.81 -5.01
C LYS A 240 4.94 1.69 -5.44
N VAL A 241 4.66 2.21 -6.64
CA VAL A 241 3.43 1.93 -7.40
C VAL A 241 3.86 1.35 -8.73
N THR A 242 3.43 0.13 -9.02
CA THR A 242 3.80 -0.61 -10.23
C THR A 242 2.57 -0.99 -11.02
N LEU A 243 2.66 -0.94 -12.36
CA LEU A 243 1.51 -1.06 -13.24
C LEU A 243 1.66 -2.21 -14.23
N PHE A 244 0.56 -2.92 -14.48
CA PHE A 244 0.41 -3.91 -15.53
C PHE A 244 -0.72 -3.50 -16.49
N ASN A 245 -0.40 -3.28 -17.77
CA ASN A 245 -1.36 -2.81 -18.80
C ASN A 245 -2.16 -1.55 -18.41
N LEU A 246 -1.50 -0.64 -17.69
CA LEU A 246 -1.98 0.70 -17.30
C LEU A 246 -0.83 1.69 -17.46
N THR A 247 -1.14 2.99 -17.42
CA THR A 247 -0.13 4.04 -17.64
C THR A 247 -0.13 5.04 -16.48
N PRO A 248 1.02 5.30 -15.84
CA PRO A 248 1.15 6.40 -14.89
C PRO A 248 1.15 7.71 -15.67
N SER A 249 0.48 8.74 -15.14
CA SER A 249 0.41 10.06 -15.79
C SER A 249 0.96 11.21 -14.95
N ALA A 250 1.00 11.01 -13.63
CA ALA A 250 1.66 11.91 -12.70
C ALA A 250 1.94 11.13 -11.40
N MET A 251 3.00 11.51 -10.68
CA MET A 251 3.37 10.88 -9.42
C MET A 251 4.12 11.89 -8.53
N GLY A 252 4.02 11.74 -7.21
CA GLY A 252 4.77 12.58 -6.27
C GLY A 252 4.88 11.97 -4.87
N ILE A 253 5.77 12.57 -4.08
CA ILE A 253 6.03 12.18 -2.68
C ILE A 253 5.14 13.00 -1.74
N LEU A 254 4.59 12.32 -0.73
CA LEU A 254 3.87 12.89 0.39
C LEU A 254 4.74 12.85 1.63
N ARG A 255 5.16 14.04 2.10
CA ARG A 255 6.00 14.16 3.28
C ARG A 255 5.19 13.97 4.54
N THR A 256 5.84 13.47 5.58
CA THR A 256 5.27 13.39 6.92
C THR A 256 5.22 14.77 7.57
N SER A 257 4.35 14.88 8.58
CA SER A 257 4.27 16.02 9.48
C SER A 257 4.49 15.57 10.93
N GLU A 258 4.89 16.53 11.76
CA GLU A 258 5.09 16.30 13.18
C GLU A 258 3.76 16.11 13.91
N VAL A 259 3.72 15.12 14.80
CA VAL A 259 2.63 14.89 15.75
C VAL A 259 3.19 14.83 17.16
N GLU A 260 2.36 15.22 18.13
CA GLU A 260 2.69 15.03 19.54
C GLU A 260 2.56 13.55 19.91
N SER A 261 3.67 12.97 20.34
CA SER A 261 3.71 11.65 20.93
C SER A 261 3.82 11.76 22.44
N HIS A 262 2.89 11.11 23.13
CA HIS A 262 2.89 11.04 24.59
C HIS A 262 3.50 9.70 25.01
N GLY A 263 4.81 9.68 25.22
CA GLY A 263 5.48 8.54 25.84
C GLY A 263 5.12 8.40 27.33
N GLU A 264 5.23 7.18 27.86
CA GLU A 264 5.11 6.91 29.31
C GLU A 264 6.30 7.44 30.13
N LYS A 265 7.29 8.10 29.51
CA LYS A 265 8.45 8.63 30.23
C LYS A 265 8.03 9.77 31.16
N MET A 266 7.81 9.41 32.41
CA MET A 266 7.74 10.35 33.52
C MET A 266 9.09 11.06 33.64
N SER A 267 9.09 12.37 33.47
CA SER A 267 10.20 13.20 33.95
C SER A 267 10.28 13.09 35.49
N ALA A 268 11.48 13.21 36.04
CA ALA A 268 11.71 13.33 37.49
C ALA A 268 11.13 14.68 37.98
N GLY A 269 9.81 14.74 38.11
CA GLY A 269 9.03 15.97 38.26
C GLY A 269 7.54 15.82 37.90
N GLY A 270 7.12 14.69 37.34
CA GLY A 270 5.70 14.34 37.17
C GLY A 270 5.02 14.92 35.94
N THR A 271 5.75 15.59 35.04
CA THR A 271 5.19 16.11 33.79
C THR A 271 5.46 15.14 32.64
N LYS A 272 4.40 14.66 31.96
CA LYS A 272 4.52 13.94 30.69
C LYS A 272 5.13 14.90 29.67
N LEU A 273 6.33 14.61 29.17
CA LEU A 273 6.92 15.40 28.10
C LEU A 273 6.34 14.92 26.77
N ALA A 274 5.65 15.82 26.05
CA ALA A 274 5.24 15.55 24.68
C ALA A 274 6.47 15.69 23.76
N GLU A 275 6.79 14.63 23.03
CA GLU A 275 7.84 14.64 22.02
C GLU A 275 7.19 14.84 20.65
N LYS A 276 7.78 15.72 19.82
CA LYS A 276 7.34 15.85 18.43
C LYS A 276 8.05 14.83 17.58
N VAL A 277 7.27 13.99 16.90
CA VAL A 277 7.77 12.90 16.05
C VAL A 277 7.04 12.93 14.72
N GLN A 278 7.68 12.45 13.66
CA GLN A 278 6.98 12.25 12.39
C GLN A 278 5.91 11.17 12.54
N PHE A 279 4.74 11.35 11.90
CA PHE A 279 3.66 10.37 12.03
C PHE A 279 3.97 9.01 11.38
N SER A 280 4.97 8.95 10.50
CA SER A 280 5.56 7.73 9.96
C SER A 280 7.07 7.95 9.73
N ASP A 281 7.84 6.88 9.72
CA ASP A 281 9.23 6.86 9.24
C ASP A 281 9.33 6.74 7.71
N HIS A 282 8.21 6.48 7.05
CA HIS A 282 8.06 6.52 5.60
C HIS A 282 7.39 7.82 5.14
N PHE A 283 7.82 8.31 3.98
CA PHE A 283 7.01 9.19 3.14
C PHE A 283 6.06 8.36 2.29
N GLY A 284 4.87 8.90 2.04
CA GLY A 284 3.90 8.30 1.15
C GLY A 284 4.20 8.64 -0.30
N VAL A 285 3.55 7.95 -1.22
CA VAL A 285 3.55 8.33 -2.64
C VAL A 285 2.13 8.34 -3.19
N TRP A 286 1.85 9.31 -4.07
CA TRP A 286 0.61 9.34 -4.84
C TRP A 286 0.91 9.13 -6.32
N CYS A 287 0.01 8.44 -7.02
CA CYS A 287 0.12 8.18 -8.45
C CYS A 287 -1.24 8.38 -9.15
N GLU A 288 -1.25 9.15 -10.23
CA GLU A 288 -2.39 9.30 -11.13
C GLU A 288 -2.28 8.24 -12.23
N VAL A 289 -3.20 7.28 -12.23
CA VAL A 289 -3.20 6.12 -13.13
C VAL A 289 -4.26 6.29 -14.20
N ARG A 290 -3.89 6.02 -15.45
CA ARG A 290 -4.77 6.06 -16.62
C ARG A 290 -4.91 4.70 -17.26
N TRP A 291 -6.04 4.51 -17.93
CA TRP A 291 -6.27 3.40 -18.84
C TRP A 291 -6.79 3.92 -20.17
N GLU A 292 -6.44 3.24 -21.25
CA GLU A 292 -7.14 3.42 -22.50
C GLU A 292 -8.51 2.74 -22.41
N GLU A 293 -9.58 3.50 -22.66
CA GLU A 293 -10.85 2.89 -23.01
C GLU A 293 -10.65 2.21 -24.37
N ASN A 294 -10.95 0.91 -24.49
CA ASN A 294 -10.88 0.21 -25.77
C ASN A 294 -11.64 1.03 -26.83
N ARG A 295 -10.93 1.76 -27.69
CA ARG A 295 -11.56 2.41 -28.84
C ARG A 295 -11.99 1.26 -29.74
N ALA A 296 -13.26 1.23 -30.12
CA ALA A 296 -13.66 0.39 -31.24
C ALA A 296 -12.72 0.76 -32.39
N GLN A 297 -11.99 -0.22 -32.92
CA GLN A 297 -11.26 -0.02 -34.16
C GLN A 297 -12.32 0.41 -35.18
N SER A 298 -12.25 1.66 -35.61
CA SER A 298 -12.94 2.10 -36.81
C SER A 298 -12.38 1.26 -37.96
N GLU A 299 -13.23 0.37 -38.48
CA GLU A 299 -13.03 -0.34 -39.74
C GLU A 299 -12.68 0.62 -40.89
#